data_AF-A0A6I0FC39-F1
#
_entry.id   AF-A0A6I0FC39-F1
#
_cell.length_a   1.000
_cell.length_b   1.000
_cell.length_c   1.000
_cell.angle_alpha   90.00
_cell.angle_beta   90.00
_cell.angle_gamma   90.00
#
_symmetry.space_group_name_H-M   'P 1'
#
loop_
_entity.id
_entity.type
_entity.pdbx_description
1 polymer ?
#
loop_
_entity_poly.entity_id
_entity_poly.type
_entity_poly.pdbx_seq_one_letter_code
_entity_poly.pdbx_strand_id
1 'polypeptide(L)'
;MLIFLAVIDDVVKRDKLEEMYVLYKKDLIYTAYKILGDYHEAEDVVQTAILKVSEHLDKLQDINCNKTRSFIVVIVRNLVINIYLSGVTSTPAA
;
A
#
# COMPACT_ATOMS: atom_id res chain seq x y z
N MET A 1 6.84 2.32 -10.73
CA MET A 1 8.17 2.88 -10.31
C MET A 1 8.09 3.26 -8.84
N LEU A 2 9.18 3.22 -8.05
CA LEU A 2 9.13 3.55 -6.61
C LEU A 2 9.26 5.04 -6.32
N ILE A 3 8.43 5.87 -6.97
CA ILE A 3 8.50 7.34 -6.85
C ILE A 3 8.33 7.78 -5.39
N PHE A 4 7.52 7.04 -4.62
CA PHE A 4 7.29 7.32 -3.20
C PHE A 4 8.54 7.25 -2.31
N LEU A 5 9.62 6.56 -2.70
CA LEU A 5 10.83 6.50 -1.87
C LEU A 5 11.63 7.81 -1.89
N ALA A 6 11.41 8.66 -2.90
CA ALA A 6 12.08 9.94 -3.03
C ALA A 6 11.69 10.95 -1.94
N VAL A 7 10.54 10.76 -1.28
CA VAL A 7 10.08 11.63 -0.19
C VAL A 7 10.58 11.19 1.20
N ILE A 8 11.28 10.05 1.28
CA ILE A 8 11.82 9.52 2.53
C ILE A 8 13.28 9.95 2.65
N ASP A 9 13.62 10.85 3.58
CA ASP A 9 15.00 11.34 3.75
C ASP A 9 15.93 10.31 4.41
N ASP A 10 15.39 9.53 5.35
CA ASP A 10 16.13 8.50 6.08
C ASP A 10 16.42 7.29 5.18
N VAL A 11 17.69 7.11 4.85
CA VAL A 11 18.18 6.03 3.97
C VAL A 11 17.84 4.65 4.54
N VAL A 12 18.01 4.43 5.84
CA VAL A 12 17.74 3.12 6.46
C VAL A 12 16.25 2.79 6.43
N LYS A 13 15.40 3.79 6.66
CA LYS A 13 13.94 3.62 6.49
C LYS A 13 13.59 3.37 5.03
N ARG A 14 14.20 4.09 4.10
CA ARG A 14 13.97 3.94 2.66
C ARG A 14 14.30 2.52 2.18
N ASP A 15 15.46 1.99 2.56
CA ASP A 15 15.92 0.64 2.17
C ASP A 15 14.95 -0.44 2.68
N LYS A 16 14.49 -0.30 3.93
CA LYS A 16 13.50 -1.20 4.53
C LYS A 16 12.15 -1.16 3.83
N LEU A 17 11.69 0.02 3.42
CA LEU A 17 10.42 0.18 2.68
C LEU A 17 10.55 -0.39 1.26
N GLU A 18 11.70 -0.22 0.62
CA GLU A 18 11.99 -0.84 -0.67
C GLU A 18 11.96 -2.37 -0.59
N GLU A 19 12.64 -2.95 0.40
CA GLU A 19 12.63 -4.39 0.66
C GLU A 19 11.20 -4.91 0.87
N MET A 20 10.43 -4.21 1.71
CA MET A 20 9.04 -4.56 1.98
C MET A 20 8.17 -4.51 0.71
N TYR A 21 8.37 -3.48 -0.13
CA TYR A 21 7.68 -3.39 -1.41
C TYR A 21 8.03 -4.56 -2.30
N VAL A 22 9.32 -4.87 -2.48
CA VAL A 22 9.77 -5.98 -3.33
C VAL A 22 9.18 -7.32 -2.85
N LEU A 23 9.17 -7.53 -1.53
CA LEU A 23 8.71 -8.76 -0.89
C LEU A 23 7.20 -8.98 -1.09
N TYR A 24 6.39 -7.93 -0.94
CA TYR A 24 4.93 -8.06 -0.90
C TYR A 24 4.18 -7.51 -2.11
N LYS A 25 4.82 -6.79 -3.03
CA LYS A 25 4.14 -6.07 -4.15
C LYS A 25 3.16 -6.93 -4.93
N LYS A 26 3.49 -8.19 -5.22
CA LYS A 26 2.62 -9.06 -6.03
C LYS A 26 1.29 -9.30 -5.33
N ASP A 27 1.34 -9.65 -4.04
CA ASP A 27 0.17 -9.93 -3.23
C ASP A 27 -0.68 -8.67 -3.00
N LEU A 28 -0.02 -7.53 -2.78
CA LEU A 28 -0.67 -6.26 -2.52
C LEU A 28 -1.35 -5.69 -3.77
N ILE A 29 -0.66 -5.70 -4.91
CA ILE A 29 -1.22 -5.27 -6.19
C ILE A 29 -2.38 -6.19 -6.56
N TYR A 30 -2.21 -7.51 -6.43
CA TYR A 30 -3.31 -8.46 -6.67
C TYR A 30 -4.51 -8.17 -5.78
N THR A 31 -4.30 -7.92 -4.49
CA THR A 31 -5.37 -7.60 -3.55
C THR A 31 -6.12 -6.32 -3.95
N ALA A 32 -5.41 -5.26 -4.33
CA ALA A 32 -6.02 -4.01 -4.74
C ALA A 32 -6.74 -4.12 -6.09
N TYR A 33 -6.08 -4.74 -7.08
CA TYR A 33 -6.58 -4.95 -8.43
C TYR A 33 -7.91 -5.72 -8.45
N LYS A 34 -8.10 -6.70 -7.55
CA LYS A 34 -9.36 -7.45 -7.48
C LYS A 34 -10.60 -6.60 -7.19
N ILE A 35 -10.42 -5.40 -6.64
CA ILE A 35 -11.53 -4.51 -6.28
C ILE A 35 -11.59 -3.32 -7.24
N LEU A 36 -10.44 -2.74 -7.58
CA LEU A 36 -10.38 -1.56 -8.46
C LEU A 36 -10.49 -1.91 -9.95
N GLY A 37 -10.04 -3.11 -10.34
CA GLY A 37 -10.02 -3.53 -11.75
C GLY A 37 -8.98 -2.83 -12.61
N ASP A 38 -8.26 -1.84 -12.07
CA ASP A 38 -7.22 -1.08 -12.76
C ASP A 38 -5.84 -1.32 -12.10
N TYR A 39 -4.83 -1.62 -12.92
CA TYR A 39 -3.48 -1.93 -12.44
C TYR A 39 -2.74 -0.68 -11.97
N HIS A 40 -2.93 0.46 -12.64
CA HIS A 40 -2.27 1.72 -12.26
C HIS A 40 -2.82 2.23 -10.93
N GLU A 41 -4.13 2.21 -10.74
CA GLU A 41 -4.75 2.55 -9.46
C GLU A 41 -4.33 1.57 -8.36
N ALA A 42 -4.23 0.27 -8.67
CA ALA A 42 -3.73 -0.71 -7.72
C ALA A 42 -2.27 -0.43 -7.31
N GLU A 43 -1.39 -0.10 -8.26
CA GLU A 43 0.00 0.26 -7.96
C GLU A 43 0.07 1.51 -7.07
N ASP A 44 -0.70 2.55 -7.38
CA ASP A 44 -0.77 3.79 -6.58
C ASP A 44 -1.23 3.56 -5.14
N VAL A 45 -2.24 2.69 -4.95
CA VAL A 45 -2.69 2.32 -3.60
C VAL A 45 -1.62 1.57 -2.84
N VAL A 46 -0.89 0.67 -3.49
CA VAL A 46 0.20 -0.08 -2.84
C VAL A 46 1.34 0.86 -2.43
N GLN A 47 1.72 1.81 -3.28
CA GLN A 47 2.72 2.83 -2.94
C GLN A 47 2.27 3.68 -1.74
N THR A 48 1.00 4.10 -1.73
CA THR A 48 0.40 4.83 -0.60
C THR A 48 0.40 4.01 0.68
N ALA A 49 0.12 2.70 0.59
CA ALA A 49 0.13 1.80 1.74
C ALA A 49 1.54 1.68 2.35
N ILE A 50 2.58 1.55 1.50
CA ILE A 50 3.97 1.47 1.96
C ILE A 50 4.38 2.78 2.65
N LEU A 51 3.98 3.94 2.10
CA LEU A 51 4.21 5.23 2.77
C LEU A 51 3.56 5.27 4.15
N LYS A 52 2.31 4.81 4.30
CA LYS A 52 1.66 4.72 5.62
C LYS A 52 2.38 3.78 6.58
N VAL A 53 2.99 2.71 6.08
CA VAL A 53 3.82 1.82 6.91
C VAL A 53 5.07 2.53 7.42
N SER A 54 5.63 3.50 6.67
CA SER A 54 6.81 4.25 7.11
C SER A 54 6.63 4.94 8.48
N GLU A 55 5.42 5.40 8.78
CA GLU A 55 5.03 6.03 10.06
C GLU A 55 4.99 5.03 11.24
N HIS A 56 5.02 3.73 10.94
CA HIS A 56 4.93 2.64 11.91
C HIS A 56 6.10 1.66 11.83
N LEU A 57 7.08 1.93 10.98
CA LEU A 57 8.20 1.03 10.69
C LEU A 57 9.00 0.68 11.94
N ASP A 58 9.17 1.65 12.86
CA ASP A 58 9.90 1.47 14.12
C ASP A 58 9.20 0.51 15.10
N LYS A 59 7.91 0.20 14.88
CA LYS A 59 7.13 -0.76 15.68
C LYS A 59 7.14 -2.17 15.09
N LEU A 60 7.66 -2.34 13.88
CA LEU A 60 7.76 -3.64 13.22
C LEU A 60 9.03 -4.35 13.70
N GLN A 61 8.86 -5.55 14.26
CA GLN A 61 9.98 -6.37 14.72
C GLN A 61 10.75 -7.00 13.56
N ASP A 62 10.04 -7.46 12.53
CA ASP A 62 10.61 -8.09 11.34
C ASP A 62 9.75 -7.75 10.11
N ILE A 63 10.41 -7.36 9.02
CA ILE A 63 9.76 -7.04 7.75
C ILE A 63 9.28 -8.32 7.07
N ASN A 64 10.05 -9.40 7.14
CA ASN A 64 9.75 -10.65 6.46
C ASN A 64 8.99 -11.63 7.37
N CYS A 65 7.83 -11.21 7.87
CA CYS A 65 6.98 -12.07 8.68
C CYS A 65 5.50 -11.96 8.31
N ASN A 66 4.75 -13.01 8.63
CA ASN A 66 3.32 -13.08 8.35
C ASN A 66 2.52 -11.94 9.00
N LYS A 67 2.99 -11.45 10.16
CA LYS A 67 2.36 -10.33 10.86
C LYS A 67 2.49 -9.03 10.06
N THR A 68 3.68 -8.73 9.55
CA THR A 68 3.93 -7.54 8.71
C THR A 68 3.17 -7.64 7.39
N ARG A 69 3.20 -8.80 6.74
CA ARG A 69 2.38 -9.07 5.54
C ARG A 69 0.89 -8.79 5.79
N SER A 70 0.35 -9.33 6.89
CA SER A 70 -1.06 -9.15 7.24
C SER A 70 -1.40 -7.68 7.52
N PHE A 71 -0.52 -6.98 8.24
CA PHE A 71 -0.67 -5.57 8.53
C PHE A 71 -0.77 -4.72 7.27
N ILE A 72 0.15 -4.90 6.31
CA ILE A 72 0.13 -4.10 5.08
C ILE A 72 -1.04 -4.46 4.17
N VAL A 73 -1.47 -5.73 4.11
CA VAL A 73 -2.70 -6.14 3.39
C VAL A 73 -3.93 -5.44 3.95
N VAL A 74 -4.03 -5.29 5.28
CA VAL A 74 -5.14 -4.55 5.92
C VAL A 74 -5.14 -3.08 5.50
N ILE A 75 -3.97 -2.43 5.48
CA ILE A 75 -3.85 -1.04 5.02
C ILE A 75 -4.31 -0.90 3.57
N VAL A 76 -3.85 -1.78 2.68
CA VAL A 76 -4.25 -1.78 1.26
C VAL A 76 -5.75 -1.94 1.11
N ARG A 77 -6.37 -2.91 1.81
CA ARG A 77 -7.83 -3.12 1.75
C ARG A 77 -8.60 -1.90 2.20
N ASN A 78 -8.18 -1.26 3.29
CA ASN A 78 -8.84 -0.06 3.80
C ASN A 78 -8.74 1.11 2.81
N LEU A 79 -7.58 1.30 2.18
CA LEU A 79 -7.39 2.33 1.15
C LEU A 79 -8.29 2.10 -0.06
N VAL A 80 -8.31 0.86 -0.57
CA VAL A 80 -9.12 0.50 -1.74
C VAL A 80 -10.62 0.64 -1.46
N ILE A 81 -11.10 0.22 -0.28
CA ILE A 81 -12.51 0.41 0.10
C ILE A 81 -12.86 1.89 0.14
N ASN A 82 -11.98 2.74 0.68
CA ASN A 82 -12.21 4.18 0.73
C ASN A 82 -12.32 4.78 -0.68
N ILE A 83 -11.40 4.42 -1.59
CA ILE A 83 -11.44 4.88 -2.99
C ILE A 83 -12.73 4.43 -3.68
N TYR A 84 -13.08 3.14 -3.55
CA TYR A 84 -14.29 2.58 -4.14
C TYR A 84 -15.56 3.30 -3.64
N LEU A 85 -15.68 3.53 -2.34
CA LEU A 85 -16.82 4.24 -1.75
C LEU A 85 -16.85 5.72 -2.18
N SER A 86 -15.70 6.37 -2.24
CA SER A 86 -15.60 7.77 -2.68
C SER A 86 -16.02 7.93 -4.14
N GLY A 87 -15.67 6.98 -5.01
CA GLY A 87 -16.10 6.96 -6.41
C GLY A 87 -17.61 6.77 -6.60
N VAL A 88 -18.26 5.99 -5.73
CA VAL A 88 -19.72 5.72 -5.77
C VAL A 88 -20.55 6.97 -5.45
N THR A 89 -20.01 7.92 -4.66
CA THR A 89 -20.71 9.17 -4.32
C THR A 89 -20.84 10.18 -5.46
N SER A 90 -20.18 9.94 -6.61
CA SER A 90 -20.24 10.78 -7.81
C SER A 90 -21.37 10.43 -8.77
N THR A 91 -22.15 9.37 -8.52
CA THR A 91 -23.37 9.07 -9.28
C THR A 91 -24.53 9.86 -8.66
N PRO A 92 -25.06 10.91 -9.32
CA PRO A 92 -26.30 11.53 -8.85
C PRO A 92 -27.39 10.47 -8.93
N ALA A 93 -28.06 10.23 -7.80
CA ALA A 93 -29.28 9.46 -7.75
C ALA A 93 -30.25 10.01 -8.81
N ALA A 94 -30.57 9.16 -9.79
CA ALA A 94 -31.64 9.39 -10.76
C ALA A 94 -33.00 9.42 -10.07
#